data_AF-A0A2A6RK95-F1
#
_entry.id   AF-A0A2A6RK95-F1
#
_cell.length_a   1.000
_cell.length_b   1.000
_cell.length_c   1.000
_cell.angle_alpha   90.00
_cell.angle_beta   90.00
_cell.angle_gamma   90.00
#
_symmetry.space_group_name_H-M   'P 1'
#
loop_
_entity.id
_entity.type
_entity.pdbx_description
1 polymer ?
#
loop_
_entity_poly.entity_id
_entity_poly.type
_entity_poly.pdbx_seq_one_letter_code
_entity_poly.pdbx_strand_id
1 'polypeptide(L)'
;MLQQLGAALPPELLGQLGSRLGVDTNQVSECMGAVTPVVLGSLSKQASTPGGAEALFAQLSQAGGNNPLGSLIGALGNMGDSGGGGNPLAGMLGTLLSGAGGASGPSSPPPAAGASGGNPVASMLGTLLGGGGGAGSGSTSAGTGGGNPILGMLGTLLGGAGSAPPQRDPLTMLLGDKANTISATLSERLGFDVRPLLTLAVPMIAGVINRAIKSGNLNANNLQQFLASESSAVMQQSTNPKQEHLAKEVLAACDQADALRARFSDSEWAQVQQAPLAATYIVADASAALQDGAPRELGAASAAVLQAANQAQPISLLRIAFGAGLNQADFRDFTAQTTAAAQALAQLRSAMALVARHTPDERAAFGTLVVSAAEQAAAAVSEGGFMGIGGTRVNAAEQQALQQIREVCRDAED
;
A
#
# COMPACT_ATOMS: atom_id res chain seq x y z
N MET A 1 21.65 -2.03 19.71
CA MET A 1 22.15 -1.83 18.31
C MET A 1 21.72 -0.49 17.69
N LEU A 2 20.74 0.20 18.26
CA LEU A 2 20.09 1.35 17.64
C LEU A 2 20.90 2.66 17.67
N GLN A 3 21.93 2.77 18.53
CA GLN A 3 22.90 3.88 18.47
C GLN A 3 23.62 3.97 17.12
N GLN A 4 23.94 2.81 16.51
CA GLN A 4 24.52 2.80 15.16
C GLN A 4 23.49 3.20 14.10
N LEU A 5 22.20 2.99 14.34
CA LEU A 5 21.13 3.36 13.40
C LEU A 5 20.88 4.87 13.41
N GLY A 6 20.88 5.50 14.59
CA GLY A 6 20.81 6.96 14.73
C GLY A 6 22.03 7.67 14.14
N ALA A 7 23.22 7.05 14.24
CA ALA A 7 24.44 7.54 13.61
C ALA A 7 24.56 7.16 12.11
N ALA A 8 23.73 6.24 11.60
CA ALA A 8 23.77 5.76 10.22
C ALA A 8 22.84 6.51 9.27
N LEU A 9 22.06 7.49 9.75
CA LEU A 9 21.32 8.38 8.87
C LEU A 9 22.25 9.51 8.44
N PRO A 10 22.66 9.57 7.15
CA PRO A 10 23.45 10.67 6.64
C PRO A 10 22.69 11.99 6.86
N PRO A 11 23.37 13.07 7.30
CA PRO A 11 22.77 14.40 7.41
C PRO A 11 22.05 14.84 6.14
N GLU A 12 22.53 14.38 4.98
CA GLU A 12 21.97 14.63 3.67
C GLU A 12 20.58 14.01 3.51
N LEU A 13 20.35 12.80 4.03
CA LEU A 13 19.01 12.19 3.99
C LEU A 13 18.03 12.95 4.87
N LEU A 14 18.47 13.43 6.04
CA LEU A 14 17.61 14.23 6.92
C LEU A 14 17.26 15.59 6.28
N GLY A 15 18.21 16.22 5.58
CA GLY A 15 17.97 17.45 4.82
C GLY A 15 17.04 17.25 3.62
N GLN A 16 17.20 16.14 2.88
CA GLN A 16 16.32 15.79 1.76
C GLN A 16 14.90 15.45 2.23
N LEU A 17 14.76 14.72 3.34
CA LEU A 17 13.46 14.42 3.94
C LEU A 17 12.78 15.70 4.43
N GLY A 18 13.51 16.56 5.15
CA GLY A 18 12.99 17.86 5.59
C GLY A 18 12.52 18.72 4.41
N SER A 19 13.31 18.78 3.35
CA SER A 19 12.96 19.54 2.14
C SER A 19 11.72 18.99 1.42
N ARG A 20 11.55 17.67 1.36
CA ARG A 20 10.39 17.03 0.73
C ARG A 20 9.12 17.12 1.58
N LEU A 21 9.27 17.11 2.89
CA LEU A 21 8.17 17.16 3.85
C LEU A 21 7.79 18.60 4.23
N GLY A 22 8.61 19.60 3.84
CA GLY A 22 8.41 20.99 4.22
C GLY A 22 8.65 21.25 5.71
N VAL A 23 9.53 20.46 6.35
CA VAL A 23 9.79 20.50 7.80
C VAL A 23 11.28 20.58 8.11
N ASP A 24 11.62 21.10 9.27
CA ASP A 24 13.01 21.23 9.68
C ASP A 24 13.65 19.88 10.03
N THR A 25 14.95 19.77 9.80
CA THR A 25 15.74 18.58 10.16
C THR A 25 15.59 18.19 11.64
N ASN A 26 15.41 19.18 12.52
CA ASN A 26 15.14 18.94 13.95
C ASN A 26 13.80 18.21 14.17
N GLN A 27 12.75 18.57 13.43
CA GLN A 27 11.44 17.91 13.52
C GLN A 27 11.50 16.47 12.99
N VAL A 28 12.26 16.24 11.91
CA VAL A 28 12.52 14.88 11.40
C VAL A 28 13.28 14.05 12.44
N SER A 29 14.29 14.64 13.10
CA SER A 29 15.04 13.97 14.17
C SER A 29 14.19 13.70 15.41
N GLU A 30 13.32 14.64 15.81
CA GLU A 30 12.36 14.46 16.90
C GLU A 30 11.38 13.31 16.58
N CYS A 31 10.83 13.29 15.37
CA CYS A 31 9.96 12.22 14.90
C CYS A 31 10.67 10.85 14.92
N MET A 32 11.86 10.75 14.32
CA MET A 32 12.60 9.48 14.24
C MET A 32 12.97 8.92 15.62
N GLY A 33 13.30 9.81 16.57
CA GLY A 33 13.57 9.44 17.96
C GLY A 33 12.35 8.88 18.70
N ALA A 34 11.14 9.35 18.36
CA ALA A 34 9.89 8.81 18.92
C ALA A 34 9.35 7.58 18.17
N VAL A 35 9.56 7.50 16.85
CA VAL A 35 9.11 6.37 16.01
C VAL A 35 9.74 5.05 16.44
N THR A 36 11.03 5.06 16.75
CA THR A 36 11.77 3.82 17.09
C THR A 36 11.19 3.11 18.32
N PRO A 37 11.05 3.74 19.50
CA PRO A 37 10.45 3.08 20.66
C PRO A 37 8.96 2.75 20.44
N VAL A 38 8.23 3.54 19.66
CA VAL A 38 6.84 3.24 19.31
C VAL A 38 6.72 1.97 18.47
N VAL A 39 7.51 1.86 17.40
CA VAL A 39 7.50 0.69 16.51
C VAL A 39 7.95 -0.55 17.29
N LEU A 40 9.05 -0.47 18.04
CA LEU A 40 9.53 -1.59 18.86
C LEU A 40 8.53 -1.99 19.95
N GLY A 41 7.92 -1.01 20.63
CA GLY A 41 6.88 -1.25 21.63
C GLY A 41 5.64 -1.91 21.02
N SER A 42 5.19 -1.45 19.85
CA SER A 42 4.07 -2.03 19.13
C SER A 42 4.34 -3.46 18.65
N LEU A 43 5.55 -3.72 18.13
CA LEU A 43 5.99 -5.06 17.73
C LEU A 43 6.17 -5.98 18.93
N SER A 44 6.69 -5.47 20.05
CA SER A 44 6.79 -6.22 21.30
C SER A 44 5.40 -6.62 21.80
N LYS A 45 4.42 -5.73 21.69
CA LYS A 45 3.02 -6.01 22.06
C LYS A 45 2.41 -7.06 21.13
N GLN A 46 2.63 -6.92 19.82
CA GLN A 46 2.20 -7.91 18.84
C GLN A 46 2.87 -9.28 19.05
N ALA A 47 4.14 -9.32 19.43
CA ALA A 47 4.85 -10.55 19.74
C ALA A 47 4.36 -11.20 21.05
N SER A 48 3.71 -10.43 21.94
CA SER A 48 3.19 -10.94 23.22
C SER A 48 1.81 -11.62 23.09
N THR A 49 1.14 -11.53 21.94
CA THR A 49 -0.13 -12.22 21.72
C THR A 49 0.09 -13.70 21.40
N PRO A 50 -0.87 -14.60 21.69
CA PRO A 50 -0.77 -16.01 21.30
C PRO A 50 -0.54 -16.17 19.79
N GLY A 51 0.55 -16.83 19.38
CA GLY A 51 0.93 -17.00 17.96
C GLY A 51 1.53 -15.75 17.30
N GLY A 52 1.61 -14.63 18.02
CA GLY A 52 2.05 -13.34 17.47
C GLY A 52 3.54 -13.30 17.18
N ALA A 53 4.37 -13.87 18.06
CA ALA A 53 5.81 -13.96 17.85
C ALA A 53 6.16 -14.84 16.64
N GLU A 54 5.44 -15.95 16.43
CA GLU A 54 5.61 -16.85 15.30
C GLU A 54 5.16 -16.22 13.99
N ALA A 55 4.00 -15.55 14.00
CA ALA A 55 3.51 -14.82 12.83
C ALA A 55 4.46 -13.70 12.41
N LEU A 56 4.92 -12.89 13.38
CA LEU A 56 5.92 -11.85 13.13
C LEU A 56 7.23 -12.44 12.63
N PHE A 57 7.72 -13.51 13.25
CA PHE A 57 8.95 -14.18 12.82
C PHE A 57 8.85 -14.70 11.39
N ALA A 58 7.72 -15.33 11.02
CA ALA A 58 7.48 -15.80 9.67
C ALA A 58 7.46 -14.64 8.66
N GLN A 59 6.74 -13.56 8.98
CA GLN A 59 6.68 -12.36 8.14
C GLN A 59 8.06 -11.68 7.99
N LEU A 60 8.80 -11.50 9.08
CA LEU A 60 10.14 -10.88 9.07
C LEU A 60 11.17 -11.75 8.32
N SER A 61 11.09 -13.06 8.47
CA SER A 61 11.95 -14.01 7.73
C SER A 61 11.66 -13.98 6.24
N GLN A 62 10.39 -13.80 5.86
CA GLN A 62 9.96 -13.69 4.47
C GLN A 62 10.31 -12.34 3.86
N ALA A 63 10.14 -11.24 4.61
CA ALA A 63 10.55 -9.90 4.21
C ALA A 63 12.08 -9.76 4.08
N GLY A 64 12.83 -10.52 4.89
CA GLY A 64 14.29 -10.54 4.92
C GLY A 64 14.98 -11.27 3.75
N GLY A 65 14.21 -11.86 2.83
CA GLY A 65 14.70 -12.51 1.61
C GLY A 65 15.01 -11.53 0.47
N ASN A 66 14.24 -10.45 0.36
CA ASN A 66 14.44 -9.39 -0.62
C ASN A 66 14.70 -8.07 0.12
N ASN A 67 15.95 -7.80 0.50
CA ASN A 67 16.29 -6.56 1.22
C ASN A 67 15.93 -5.33 0.36
N PRO A 68 14.89 -4.55 0.70
CA PRO A 68 14.54 -3.34 -0.05
C PRO A 68 15.62 -2.28 0.09
N LEU A 69 16.37 -2.27 1.21
CA LEU A 69 17.55 -1.43 1.40
C LEU A 69 18.68 -1.82 0.47
N GLY A 70 18.82 -3.11 0.12
CA GLY A 70 19.81 -3.59 -0.86
C GLY A 70 19.42 -3.21 -2.28
N SER A 71 18.13 -3.23 -2.60
CA SER A 71 17.61 -2.71 -3.86
C SER A 71 17.72 -1.18 -3.95
N LEU A 72 17.50 -0.47 -2.84
CA LEU A 72 17.63 0.99 -2.77
C LEU A 72 19.10 1.43 -2.81
N ILE A 73 19.99 0.77 -2.06
CA ILE A 73 21.45 0.99 -2.12
C ILE A 73 22.00 0.53 -3.46
N GLY A 74 21.45 -0.51 -4.09
CA GLY A 74 21.77 -0.88 -5.46
C GLY A 74 21.34 0.20 -6.46
N ALA A 75 20.14 0.76 -6.29
CA ALA A 75 19.63 1.85 -7.13
C ALA A 75 20.35 3.19 -6.91
N LEU A 76 20.74 3.51 -5.67
CA LEU A 76 21.47 4.72 -5.30
C LEU A 76 22.98 4.58 -5.57
N GLY A 77 23.55 3.40 -5.33
CA GLY A 77 24.95 3.08 -5.60
C GLY A 77 25.26 3.04 -7.09
N ASN A 78 24.30 2.59 -7.92
CA ASN A 78 24.39 2.74 -9.37
C ASN A 78 24.25 4.21 -9.84
N MET A 79 23.90 5.13 -8.95
CA MET A 79 23.84 6.57 -9.21
C MET A 79 25.08 7.32 -8.68
N GLY A 80 25.87 6.68 -7.80
CA GLY A 80 27.01 7.30 -7.11
C GLY A 80 28.40 6.87 -7.60
N ASP A 81 28.52 5.78 -8.39
CA ASP A 81 29.82 5.27 -8.87
C ASP A 81 30.13 5.58 -10.35
N SER A 82 29.37 6.50 -10.97
CA SER A 82 29.75 7.07 -12.27
C SER A 82 30.77 8.19 -12.06
N GLY A 83 31.97 7.84 -11.59
CA GLY A 83 33.15 8.70 -11.58
C GLY A 83 33.62 8.97 -13.01
N GLY A 84 32.90 9.82 -13.73
CA GLY A 84 33.23 10.25 -15.08
C GLY A 84 32.25 11.32 -15.54
N GLY A 85 32.72 12.56 -15.68
CA GLY A 85 31.90 13.70 -16.11
C GLY A 85 31.19 13.42 -17.43
N GLY A 86 29.90 13.11 -17.36
CA GLY A 86 29.07 12.77 -18.50
C GLY A 86 27.59 12.84 -18.11
N ASN A 87 26.83 13.57 -18.92
CA ASN A 87 25.43 13.91 -18.71
C ASN A 87 24.55 12.66 -18.40
N PRO A 88 23.75 12.62 -17.31
CA PRO A 88 23.01 11.44 -16.86
C PRO A 88 21.96 10.91 -17.86
N LEU A 89 21.60 11.70 -18.87
CA LEU A 89 20.68 11.31 -19.93
C LEU A 89 21.33 10.42 -21.01
N ALA A 90 22.67 10.44 -21.13
CA ALA A 90 23.38 9.64 -22.14
C ALA A 90 23.54 8.17 -21.75
N GLY A 91 23.68 7.86 -20.45
CA GLY A 91 23.77 6.48 -19.95
C GLY A 91 22.50 5.68 -20.21
N MET A 92 21.34 6.34 -20.07
CA MET A 92 20.03 5.72 -20.28
C MET A 92 19.77 5.36 -21.76
N LEU A 93 20.33 6.15 -22.70
CA LEU A 93 20.22 5.88 -24.14
C LEU A 93 21.14 4.72 -24.58
N GLY A 94 22.30 4.57 -23.94
CA GLY A 94 23.23 3.46 -24.21
C GLY A 94 22.66 2.09 -23.82
N THR A 95 21.95 2.01 -22.69
CA THR A 95 21.33 0.76 -22.22
C THR A 95 20.04 0.43 -22.98
N LEU A 96 19.32 1.44 -23.49
CA LEU A 96 18.15 1.26 -24.36
C LEU A 96 18.52 0.76 -25.77
N LEU A 97 19.75 1.02 -26.22
CA LEU A 97 20.19 0.67 -27.58
C LEU A 97 21.09 -0.57 -27.66
N SER A 98 21.67 -1.06 -26.54
CA SER A 98 22.54 -2.25 -26.55
C SER A 98 21.83 -3.58 -26.34
N GLY A 99 20.50 -3.64 -26.49
CA GLY A 99 19.73 -4.88 -26.46
C GLY A 99 19.91 -5.71 -27.72
N ALA A 100 21.07 -6.34 -27.92
CA ALA A 100 21.25 -7.53 -28.78
C ALA A 100 22.67 -8.11 -28.68
N GLY A 101 22.77 -9.35 -28.14
CA GLY A 101 23.76 -10.36 -28.58
C GLY A 101 25.18 -10.28 -28.02
N GLY A 102 25.58 -11.32 -27.27
CA GLY A 102 26.98 -11.50 -26.88
C GLY A 102 27.25 -12.83 -26.17
N ALA A 103 27.05 -13.96 -26.85
CA ALA A 103 27.52 -15.26 -26.41
C ALA A 103 28.97 -15.49 -26.88
N SER A 104 29.86 -15.86 -25.96
CA SER A 104 31.25 -16.25 -26.23
C SER A 104 31.37 -17.79 -26.40
N GLY A 105 31.93 -18.23 -27.55
CA GLY A 105 32.21 -19.64 -27.88
C GLY A 105 33.47 -20.22 -27.20
N PRO A 106 33.92 -21.46 -27.54
CA PRO A 106 34.65 -21.64 -28.82
C PRO A 106 34.55 -23.03 -29.55
N SER A 107 34.96 -22.99 -30.84
CA SER A 107 35.66 -24.02 -31.67
C SER A 107 34.90 -25.10 -32.46
N SER A 108 34.87 -24.97 -33.81
CA SER A 108 35.42 -25.91 -34.85
C SER A 108 34.91 -25.59 -36.29
N PRO A 109 35.59 -26.01 -37.38
CA PRO A 109 35.64 -25.28 -38.68
C PRO A 109 34.92 -26.02 -39.86
N PRO A 110 35.08 -25.65 -41.16
CA PRO A 110 33.99 -25.22 -42.06
C PRO A 110 33.59 -26.24 -43.16
N PRO A 111 32.65 -25.92 -44.06
CA PRO A 111 33.11 -25.63 -45.43
C PRO A 111 32.32 -24.57 -46.25
N ALA A 112 33.08 -23.94 -47.15
CA ALA A 112 32.82 -23.54 -48.55
C ALA A 112 31.60 -22.69 -48.98
N ALA A 113 31.93 -21.45 -49.37
CA ALA A 113 31.69 -20.79 -50.67
C ALA A 113 30.25 -20.62 -51.23
N GLY A 114 29.87 -19.35 -51.43
CA GLY A 114 28.81 -18.95 -52.35
C GLY A 114 28.53 -17.45 -52.27
N ALA A 115 28.85 -16.71 -53.33
CA ALA A 115 28.81 -15.26 -53.43
C ALA A 115 27.41 -14.68 -53.77
N SER A 116 27.34 -13.34 -53.76
CA SER A 116 26.23 -12.42 -54.11
C SER A 116 25.41 -11.94 -52.89
N GLY A 117 25.22 -10.65 -52.60
CA GLY A 117 25.35 -9.43 -53.39
C GLY A 117 23.96 -8.75 -53.48
N GLY A 118 23.58 -7.94 -52.49
CA GLY A 118 22.31 -7.18 -52.52
C GLY A 118 22.02 -6.36 -51.26
N ASN A 119 21.78 -5.06 -51.44
CA ASN A 119 21.53 -4.04 -50.40
C ASN A 119 20.18 -4.25 -49.65
N PRO A 120 20.13 -4.20 -48.30
CA PRO A 120 18.92 -4.49 -47.51
C PRO A 120 17.95 -3.30 -47.27
N VAL A 121 18.10 -2.17 -47.99
CA VAL A 121 17.26 -0.98 -47.73
C VAL A 121 15.87 -1.07 -48.41
N ALA A 122 15.65 -2.04 -49.30
CA ALA A 122 14.38 -2.21 -50.02
C ALA A 122 13.35 -3.13 -49.33
N SER A 123 13.73 -3.84 -48.26
CA SER A 123 12.88 -4.82 -47.58
C SER A 123 12.16 -4.30 -46.32
N MET A 124 12.34 -3.03 -45.95
CA MET A 124 11.72 -2.43 -44.75
C MET A 124 10.45 -1.60 -45.02
N LEU A 125 10.04 -1.41 -46.27
CA LEU A 125 8.88 -0.58 -46.63
C LEU A 125 7.65 -1.38 -47.10
N GLY A 126 7.63 -2.70 -46.87
CA GLY A 126 6.54 -3.60 -47.26
C GLY A 126 5.61 -4.05 -46.13
N THR A 127 5.86 -3.68 -44.86
CA THR A 127 5.18 -4.31 -43.70
C THR A 127 4.26 -3.36 -42.92
N LEU A 128 3.97 -2.17 -43.45
CA LEU A 128 3.21 -1.14 -42.72
C LEU A 128 1.82 -0.82 -43.30
N LEU A 129 1.33 -1.57 -44.29
CA LEU A 129 -0.01 -1.32 -44.83
C LEU A 129 -0.66 -2.57 -45.46
N GLY A 130 -1.54 -3.24 -44.70
CA GLY A 130 -2.42 -4.34 -45.13
C GLY A 130 -2.53 -5.39 -44.01
N GLY A 131 -3.68 -5.78 -43.47
CA GLY A 131 -5.06 -5.78 -43.94
C GLY A 131 -5.55 -7.23 -44.07
N GLY A 132 -6.43 -7.68 -43.19
CA GLY A 132 -7.36 -8.81 -43.45
C GLY A 132 -7.18 -10.12 -42.66
N GLY A 133 -8.18 -10.41 -41.82
CA GLY A 133 -8.93 -11.68 -41.68
C GLY A 133 -8.21 -13.03 -41.58
N GLY A 134 -8.49 -13.77 -40.50
CA GLY A 134 -8.29 -15.22 -40.45
C GLY A 134 -8.59 -15.83 -39.07
N ALA A 135 -9.68 -16.59 -38.98
CA ALA A 135 -10.01 -17.41 -37.82
C ALA A 135 -9.04 -18.60 -37.68
N GLY A 136 -8.59 -18.88 -36.46
CA GLY A 136 -7.71 -20.00 -36.16
C GLY A 136 -7.62 -20.30 -34.67
N SER A 137 -8.21 -21.43 -34.29
CA SER A 137 -8.03 -22.14 -33.01
C SER A 137 -6.56 -22.36 -32.67
N GLY A 138 -6.16 -22.13 -31.42
CA GLY A 138 -4.84 -22.48 -30.93
C GLY A 138 -4.58 -22.04 -29.50
N SER A 139 -4.35 -23.02 -28.62
CA SER A 139 -3.96 -22.86 -27.21
C SER A 139 -2.78 -21.92 -27.01
N THR A 140 -2.90 -20.94 -26.10
CA THR A 140 -1.77 -20.18 -25.59
C THR A 140 -1.44 -20.58 -24.16
N SER A 141 -0.35 -21.34 -24.06
CA SER A 141 0.42 -21.56 -22.84
C SER A 141 0.92 -20.25 -22.25
N ALA A 142 0.95 -20.21 -20.93
CA ALA A 142 1.53 -19.12 -20.14
C ALA A 142 3.03 -18.97 -20.44
N GLY A 143 3.41 -17.82 -20.99
CA GLY A 143 4.80 -17.37 -21.09
C GLY A 143 5.07 -16.31 -20.03
N THR A 144 5.83 -16.69 -19.00
CA THR A 144 6.47 -15.80 -18.03
C THR A 144 7.51 -14.92 -18.75
N GLY A 145 7.16 -13.66 -19.00
CA GLY A 145 8.09 -12.63 -19.50
C GLY A 145 8.77 -11.92 -18.32
N GLY A 146 10.10 -11.99 -18.28
CA GLY A 146 10.94 -11.19 -17.38
C GLY A 146 10.83 -9.71 -17.71
N GLY A 147 10.14 -8.96 -16.85
CA GLY A 147 10.03 -7.51 -16.88
C GLY A 147 10.84 -6.89 -15.74
N ASN A 148 11.57 -5.83 -16.06
CA ASN A 148 12.45 -5.09 -15.15
C ASN A 148 11.65 -4.51 -13.95
N PRO A 149 11.95 -4.86 -12.69
CA PRO A 149 11.11 -4.54 -11.53
C PRO A 149 11.01 -3.03 -11.21
N ILE A 150 11.96 -2.23 -11.71
CA ILE A 150 12.01 -0.77 -11.48
C ILE A 150 10.94 -0.03 -12.31
N LEU A 151 10.59 -0.53 -13.49
CA LEU A 151 9.55 0.08 -14.34
C LEU A 151 8.14 -0.21 -13.81
N GLY A 152 7.93 -1.35 -13.15
CA GLY A 152 6.67 -1.67 -12.46
C GLY A 152 6.37 -0.70 -11.30
N MET A 153 7.42 -0.22 -10.63
CA MET A 153 7.30 0.66 -9.46
C MET A 153 7.06 2.14 -9.84
N LEU A 154 7.58 2.61 -10.98
CA LEU A 154 7.26 3.94 -11.49
C LEU A 154 5.84 4.04 -12.07
N GLY A 155 5.29 2.95 -12.62
CA GLY A 155 3.89 2.90 -13.07
C GLY A 155 2.87 3.03 -11.93
N THR A 156 3.24 2.56 -10.73
CA THR A 156 2.41 2.65 -9.51
C THR A 156 2.41 4.05 -8.89
N LEU A 157 3.49 4.82 -9.06
CA LEU A 157 3.60 6.16 -8.49
C LEU A 157 2.91 7.24 -9.35
N LEU A 158 2.63 6.95 -10.63
CA LEU A 158 2.11 7.92 -11.61
C LEU A 158 0.73 7.54 -12.19
N GLY A 159 -0.03 6.65 -11.54
CA GLY A 159 -1.43 6.43 -11.88
C GLY A 159 -1.69 5.67 -13.18
N GLY A 160 -0.82 4.73 -13.56
CA GLY A 160 -1.00 3.87 -14.73
C GLY A 160 -1.34 2.43 -14.36
N ALA A 161 -2.50 1.95 -14.81
CA ALA A 161 -2.94 0.56 -14.70
C ALA A 161 -1.88 -0.41 -15.27
N GLY A 162 -1.10 -1.01 -14.37
CA GLY A 162 -0.14 -2.07 -14.68
C GLY A 162 -0.21 -3.12 -13.59
N SER A 163 -0.52 -4.34 -13.98
CA SER A 163 -0.75 -5.50 -13.12
C SER A 163 0.49 -5.91 -12.31
N ALA A 164 0.64 -5.34 -11.12
CA ALA A 164 1.36 -5.93 -10.00
C ALA A 164 0.33 -6.55 -9.03
N PRO A 165 0.64 -7.68 -8.35
CA PRO A 165 -0.26 -8.21 -7.34
C PRO A 165 -0.53 -7.14 -6.25
N PRO A 166 -1.76 -7.06 -5.71
CA PRO A 166 -2.14 -6.04 -4.75
C PRO A 166 -1.32 -6.25 -3.46
N GLN A 167 -0.25 -5.48 -3.28
CA GLN A 167 0.50 -5.49 -2.04
C GLN A 167 -0.23 -4.59 -1.06
N ARG A 168 -0.87 -5.19 -0.03
CA ARG A 168 -1.25 -4.46 1.17
C ARG A 168 -0.04 -3.66 1.64
N ASP A 169 -0.27 -2.42 2.09
CA ASP A 169 0.79 -1.51 2.52
C ASP A 169 1.73 -2.25 3.48
N PRO A 170 3.06 -2.30 3.23
CA PRO A 170 4.00 -3.04 4.07
C PRO A 170 3.96 -2.59 5.54
N LEU A 171 3.55 -1.34 5.81
CA LEU A 171 3.28 -0.87 7.16
C LEU A 171 2.09 -1.59 7.81
N THR A 172 0.98 -1.70 7.08
CA THR A 172 -0.23 -2.41 7.54
C THR A 172 0.01 -3.92 7.66
N MET A 173 0.87 -4.51 6.81
CA MET A 173 1.22 -5.93 6.94
C MET A 173 1.98 -6.23 8.24
N LEU A 174 2.85 -5.31 8.69
CA LEU A 174 3.76 -5.54 9.81
C LEU A 174 3.20 -5.03 11.15
N LEU A 175 2.53 -3.88 11.13
CA LEU A 175 1.95 -3.26 12.33
C LEU A 175 0.43 -3.44 12.42
N GLY A 176 -0.22 -4.04 11.41
CA GLY A 176 -1.67 -4.16 11.36
C GLY A 176 -2.36 -2.80 11.30
N ASP A 177 -3.58 -2.74 11.82
CA ASP A 177 -4.38 -1.52 11.94
C ASP A 177 -3.68 -0.44 12.79
N LYS A 178 -2.72 -0.82 13.64
CA LYS A 178 -1.95 0.11 14.48
C LYS A 178 -1.05 1.04 13.67
N ALA A 179 -0.63 0.65 12.46
CA ALA A 179 0.10 1.53 11.55
C ALA A 179 -0.67 2.84 11.31
N ASN A 180 -2.00 2.74 11.20
CA ASN A 180 -2.88 3.88 10.97
C ASN A 180 -2.94 4.79 12.20
N THR A 181 -3.06 4.21 13.39
CA THR A 181 -3.06 4.97 14.65
C THR A 181 -1.71 5.64 14.92
N ILE A 182 -0.60 4.92 14.72
CA ILE A 182 0.76 5.45 14.90
C ILE A 182 0.99 6.63 13.97
N SER A 183 0.73 6.43 12.66
CA SER A 183 0.91 7.50 11.67
C SER A 183 -0.01 8.68 11.92
N ALA A 184 -1.28 8.46 12.28
CA ALA A 184 -2.22 9.54 12.55
C ALA A 184 -1.84 10.35 13.79
N THR A 185 -1.52 9.67 14.90
CA THR A 185 -1.16 10.34 16.17
C THR A 185 0.14 11.12 16.02
N LEU A 186 1.16 10.52 15.38
CA LEU A 186 2.40 11.21 15.08
C LEU A 186 2.16 12.42 14.16
N SER A 187 1.35 12.26 13.10
CA SER A 187 1.10 13.35 12.16
C SER A 187 0.35 14.51 12.80
N GLU A 188 -0.63 14.22 13.66
CA GLU A 188 -1.37 15.25 14.41
C GLU A 188 -0.46 16.00 15.38
N ARG A 189 0.39 15.28 16.13
CA ARG A 189 1.29 15.88 17.12
C ARG A 189 2.42 16.68 16.50
N LEU A 190 2.95 16.21 15.38
CA LEU A 190 4.07 16.84 14.70
C LEU A 190 3.64 17.91 13.70
N GLY A 191 2.36 17.92 13.29
CA GLY A 191 1.79 18.88 12.35
C GLY A 191 2.15 18.61 10.88
N PHE A 192 2.64 17.41 10.55
CA PHE A 192 2.99 17.00 9.18
C PHE A 192 2.78 15.50 8.97
N ASP A 193 2.62 15.04 7.73
CA ASP A 193 2.42 13.62 7.43
C ASP A 193 3.71 12.81 7.65
N VAL A 194 3.68 11.90 8.63
CA VAL A 194 4.84 11.05 8.95
C VAL A 194 4.88 9.76 8.15
N ARG A 195 3.87 9.44 7.33
CA ARG A 195 3.85 8.19 6.54
C ARG A 195 5.10 8.01 5.69
N PRO A 196 5.63 9.03 4.97
CA PRO A 196 6.87 8.87 4.21
C PRO A 196 8.09 8.58 5.08
N LEU A 197 8.09 9.02 6.33
CA LEU A 197 9.15 8.68 7.29
C LEU A 197 9.01 7.23 7.77
N LEU A 198 7.79 6.78 8.06
CA LEU A 198 7.52 5.42 8.50
C LEU A 198 7.85 4.39 7.41
N THR A 199 7.51 4.67 6.15
CA THR A 199 7.84 3.79 5.02
C THR A 199 9.35 3.63 4.83
N LEU A 200 10.15 4.62 5.23
CA LEU A 200 11.61 4.52 5.25
C LEU A 200 12.12 3.83 6.52
N ALA A 201 11.56 4.16 7.68
CA ALA A 201 12.01 3.69 8.99
C ALA A 201 11.74 2.20 9.22
N VAL A 202 10.57 1.70 8.81
CA VAL A 202 10.16 0.31 9.06
C VAL A 202 11.10 -0.71 8.41
N PRO A 203 11.50 -0.58 7.13
CA PRO A 203 12.50 -1.46 6.53
C PRO A 203 13.86 -1.44 7.23
N MET A 204 14.28 -0.29 7.80
CA MET A 204 15.54 -0.21 8.56
C MET A 204 15.45 -1.00 9.87
N ILE A 205 14.35 -0.82 10.62
CA ILE A 205 14.10 -1.57 11.86
C ILE A 205 14.01 -3.07 11.57
N ALA A 206 13.24 -3.45 10.53
CA ALA A 206 13.13 -4.83 10.09
C ALA A 206 14.48 -5.42 9.67
N GLY A 207 15.33 -4.65 9.01
CA GLY A 207 16.69 -5.07 8.63
C GLY A 207 17.59 -5.38 9.83
N VAL A 208 17.51 -4.59 10.90
CA VAL A 208 18.24 -4.85 12.16
C VAL A 208 17.73 -6.12 12.83
N ILE A 209 16.41 -6.30 12.91
CA ILE A 209 15.79 -7.50 13.48
C ILE A 209 16.20 -8.74 12.67
N ASN A 210 16.12 -8.67 11.34
CA ASN A 210 16.49 -9.77 10.45
C ASN A 210 17.98 -10.14 10.58
N ARG A 211 18.87 -9.16 10.79
CA ARG A 211 20.30 -9.44 11.04
C ARG A 211 20.49 -10.21 12.34
N ALA A 212 19.75 -9.85 13.40
CA ALA A 212 19.80 -10.52 14.68
C ALA A 212 19.15 -11.93 14.65
N ILE A 213 18.13 -12.14 13.81
CA ILE A 213 17.59 -13.48 13.49
C ILE A 213 18.65 -14.33 12.77
N LYS A 214 19.26 -13.80 11.70
CA LYS A 214 20.28 -14.51 10.91
C LYS A 214 21.55 -14.82 11.69
N SER A 215 21.88 -14.02 12.70
CA SER A 215 23.01 -14.30 13.59
C SER A 215 22.71 -15.40 14.62
N GLY A 216 21.54 -16.03 14.59
CA GLY A 216 21.13 -17.09 15.52
C GLY A 216 20.81 -16.60 16.93
N ASN A 217 20.81 -15.29 17.15
CA ASN A 217 20.58 -14.69 18.48
C ASN A 217 19.09 -14.50 18.77
N LEU A 218 18.25 -14.42 17.73
CA LEU A 218 16.81 -14.25 17.86
C LEU A 218 16.03 -15.39 17.19
N ASN A 219 15.01 -15.86 17.90
CA ASN A 219 14.00 -16.81 17.46
C ASN A 219 12.63 -16.38 18.01
N ALA A 220 11.55 -17.06 17.62
CA ALA A 220 10.20 -16.73 18.08
C ALA A 220 10.08 -16.70 19.62
N ASN A 221 10.81 -17.57 20.34
CA ASN A 221 10.70 -17.70 21.80
C ASN A 221 11.31 -16.51 22.57
N ASN A 222 12.34 -15.86 22.02
CA ASN A 222 13.04 -14.75 22.69
C ASN A 222 12.83 -13.38 22.00
N LEU A 223 12.12 -13.35 20.87
CA LEU A 223 11.82 -12.14 20.12
C LEU A 223 11.08 -11.10 20.97
N GLN A 224 10.06 -11.53 21.72
CA GLN A 224 9.28 -10.64 22.57
C GLN A 224 10.14 -9.98 23.65
N GLN A 225 10.99 -10.75 24.34
CA GLN A 225 11.88 -10.22 25.37
C GLN A 225 12.96 -9.28 24.78
N PHE A 226 13.45 -9.59 23.58
CA PHE A 226 14.38 -8.71 22.87
C PHE A 226 13.72 -7.37 22.48
N LEU A 227 12.54 -7.40 21.86
CA LEU A 227 11.82 -6.19 21.45
C LEU A 227 11.43 -5.33 22.67
N ALA A 228 10.97 -5.96 23.76
CA ALA A 228 10.66 -5.28 25.00
C ALA A 228 11.89 -4.62 25.62
N SER A 229 13.03 -5.32 25.63
CA SER A 229 14.27 -4.80 26.20
C SER A 229 14.88 -3.68 25.37
N GLU A 230 14.93 -3.79 24.03
CA GLU A 230 15.39 -2.71 23.15
C GLU A 230 14.44 -1.50 23.22
N SER A 231 13.11 -1.70 23.21
CA SER A 231 12.15 -0.60 23.37
C SER A 231 12.38 0.17 24.67
N SER A 232 12.57 -0.56 25.77
CA SER A 232 12.80 0.03 27.10
C SER A 232 14.16 0.73 27.17
N ALA A 233 15.21 0.13 26.60
CA ALA A 233 16.54 0.72 26.55
C ALA A 233 16.55 2.03 25.75
N VAL A 234 15.84 2.09 24.61
CA VAL A 234 15.73 3.30 23.79
C VAL A 234 14.97 4.41 24.54
N MET A 235 13.91 4.08 25.27
CA MET A 235 13.21 5.07 26.10
C MET A 235 14.08 5.61 27.23
N GLN A 236 14.82 4.73 27.94
CA GLN A 236 15.70 5.14 29.04
C GLN A 236 16.92 5.95 28.57
N GLN A 237 17.33 5.75 27.32
CA GLN A 237 18.47 6.44 26.72
C GLN A 237 18.08 7.73 25.99
N SER A 238 16.78 8.01 25.77
CA SER A 238 16.37 9.29 25.20
C SER A 238 16.65 10.40 26.19
N THR A 239 17.62 11.25 25.88
CA THR A 239 17.91 12.47 26.64
C THR A 239 16.93 13.60 26.31
N ASN A 240 15.96 13.37 25.41
CA ASN A 240 15.02 14.37 24.94
C ASN A 240 13.61 14.12 25.52
N PRO A 241 13.14 14.93 26.49
CA PRO A 241 11.84 14.73 27.14
C PRO A 241 10.67 14.84 26.15
N LYS A 242 10.82 15.56 25.02
CA LYS A 242 9.78 15.63 23.99
C LYS A 242 9.60 14.32 23.25
N GLN A 243 10.71 13.63 22.92
CA GLN A 243 10.66 12.34 22.23
C GLN A 243 10.03 11.28 23.13
N GLU A 244 10.37 11.29 24.41
CA GLU A 244 9.77 10.40 25.41
C GLU A 244 8.26 10.66 25.56
N HIS A 245 7.85 11.93 25.66
CA HIS A 245 6.44 12.28 25.74
C HIS A 245 5.67 11.85 24.50
N LEU A 246 6.16 12.17 23.30
CA LEU A 246 5.55 11.78 22.04
C LEU A 246 5.44 10.25 21.91
N ALA A 247 6.50 9.51 22.27
CA ALA A 247 6.46 8.06 22.24
C ALA A 247 5.40 7.48 23.21
N LYS A 248 5.30 8.04 24.43
CA LYS A 248 4.26 7.63 25.40
C LYS A 248 2.86 7.93 24.90
N GLU A 249 2.63 9.10 24.29
CA GLU A 249 1.33 9.46 23.72
C GLU A 249 0.91 8.53 22.59
N VAL A 250 1.82 8.21 21.68
CA VAL A 250 1.52 7.31 20.56
C VAL A 250 1.26 5.89 21.04
N LEU A 251 1.99 5.41 22.05
CA LEU A 251 1.72 4.11 22.68
C LEU A 251 0.37 4.11 23.39
N ALA A 252 0.02 5.18 24.11
CA ALA A 252 -1.29 5.32 24.73
C ALA A 252 -2.41 5.37 23.67
N ALA A 253 -2.20 6.01 22.52
CA ALA A 253 -3.13 5.99 21.40
C ALA A 253 -3.27 4.57 20.81
N CYS A 254 -2.18 3.81 20.68
CA CYS A 254 -2.22 2.41 20.29
C CYS A 254 -3.06 1.56 21.28
N ASP A 255 -2.92 1.80 22.58
CA ASP A 255 -3.69 1.09 23.61
C ASP A 255 -5.19 1.41 23.51
N GLN A 256 -5.55 2.66 23.25
CA GLN A 256 -6.94 3.05 23.04
C GLN A 256 -7.50 2.48 21.74
N ALA A 257 -6.71 2.43 20.68
CA ALA A 257 -7.11 1.79 19.43
C ALA A 257 -7.36 0.28 19.61
N ASP A 258 -6.51 -0.40 20.39
CA ASP A 258 -6.76 -1.80 20.77
C ASP A 258 -8.02 -1.96 21.59
N ALA A 259 -8.25 -1.07 22.55
CA ALA A 259 -9.45 -1.09 23.38
C ALA A 259 -10.72 -0.88 22.53
N LEU A 260 -10.68 -0.02 21.51
CA LEU A 260 -11.78 0.15 20.56
C LEU A 260 -11.96 -1.11 19.73
N ARG A 261 -10.89 -1.66 19.15
CA ARG A 261 -10.95 -2.88 18.33
C ARG A 261 -11.49 -4.08 19.11
N ALA A 262 -11.10 -4.22 20.38
CA ALA A 262 -11.52 -5.28 21.28
C ALA A 262 -13.01 -5.22 21.65
N ARG A 263 -13.72 -4.13 21.33
CA ARG A 263 -15.18 -4.07 21.44
C ARG A 263 -15.87 -4.98 20.43
N PHE A 264 -15.20 -5.31 19.33
CA PHE A 264 -15.71 -6.15 18.25
C PHE A 264 -15.02 -7.51 18.28
N SER A 265 -15.76 -8.58 17.99
CA SER A 265 -15.14 -9.84 17.57
C SER A 265 -14.46 -9.72 16.20
N ASP A 266 -13.65 -10.70 15.82
CA ASP A 266 -12.94 -10.69 14.52
C ASP A 266 -13.89 -10.67 13.32
N SER A 267 -14.98 -11.43 13.40
CA SER A 267 -16.02 -11.44 12.36
C SER A 267 -16.80 -10.13 12.31
N GLU A 268 -17.11 -9.53 13.46
CA GLU A 268 -17.83 -8.25 13.52
C GLU A 268 -16.96 -7.12 12.95
N TRP A 269 -15.66 -7.11 13.26
CA TRP A 269 -14.74 -6.12 12.72
C TRP A 269 -14.59 -6.21 11.21
N ALA A 270 -14.44 -7.44 10.68
CA ALA A 270 -14.38 -7.66 9.24
C ALA A 270 -15.65 -7.14 8.54
N GLN A 271 -16.84 -7.35 9.13
CA GLN A 271 -18.09 -6.82 8.60
C GLN A 271 -18.12 -5.28 8.58
N VAL A 272 -17.63 -4.64 9.65
CA VAL A 272 -17.52 -3.17 9.70
C VAL A 272 -16.57 -2.68 8.60
N GLN A 273 -15.40 -3.30 8.44
CA GLN A 273 -14.43 -2.96 7.38
C GLN A 273 -14.97 -3.18 5.97
N GLN A 274 -15.89 -4.12 5.78
CA GLN A 274 -16.51 -4.40 4.49
C GLN A 274 -17.66 -3.46 4.12
N ALA A 275 -18.19 -2.66 5.05
CA ALA A 275 -19.37 -1.83 4.78
C ALA A 275 -19.20 -0.85 3.59
N PRO A 276 -18.07 -0.14 3.43
CA PRO A 276 -17.87 0.71 2.25
C PRO A 276 -17.70 -0.09 0.96
N LEU A 277 -17.16 -1.32 1.02
CA LEU A 277 -17.10 -2.24 -0.13
C LEU A 277 -18.50 -2.69 -0.55
N ALA A 278 -19.36 -3.02 0.42
CA ALA A 278 -20.74 -3.37 0.17
C ALA A 278 -21.51 -2.23 -0.50
N ALA A 279 -21.34 -1.00 -0.02
CA ALA A 279 -21.97 0.19 -0.61
C ALA A 279 -21.46 0.47 -2.04
N THR A 280 -20.16 0.34 -2.26
CA THR A 280 -19.53 0.45 -3.59
C THR A 280 -20.08 -0.62 -4.54
N TYR A 281 -20.21 -1.85 -4.08
CA TYR A 281 -20.74 -2.96 -4.87
C TYR A 281 -22.22 -2.76 -5.25
N ILE A 282 -23.07 -2.27 -4.34
CA ILE A 282 -24.49 -2.00 -4.62
C ILE A 282 -24.64 -0.99 -5.78
N VAL A 283 -23.79 0.03 -5.83
CA VAL A 283 -23.77 1.01 -6.92
C VAL A 283 -23.24 0.38 -8.21
N ALA A 284 -22.11 -0.33 -8.14
CA ALA A 284 -21.46 -0.97 -9.30
C ALA A 284 -22.35 -2.06 -9.95
N ASP A 285 -23.14 -2.77 -9.15
CA ASP A 285 -24.13 -3.74 -9.62
C ASP A 285 -25.28 -3.05 -10.36
N ALA A 286 -25.78 -1.93 -9.82
CA ALA A 286 -26.84 -1.14 -10.43
C ALA A 286 -26.43 -0.47 -11.76
N SER A 287 -25.14 -0.18 -11.93
CA SER A 287 -24.57 0.43 -13.13
C SER A 287 -24.06 -0.57 -14.18
N ALA A 288 -24.07 -1.88 -13.85
CA ALA A 288 -23.39 -2.93 -14.59
C ALA A 288 -21.88 -2.67 -14.80
N ALA A 289 -21.27 -1.79 -14.00
CA ALA A 289 -19.86 -1.41 -14.12
C ALA A 289 -18.89 -2.47 -13.58
N LEU A 290 -19.41 -3.53 -12.96
CA LEU A 290 -18.61 -4.67 -12.47
C LEU A 290 -17.77 -5.35 -13.57
N GLN A 291 -18.12 -5.21 -14.85
CA GLN A 291 -17.41 -5.86 -15.97
C GLN A 291 -16.21 -5.06 -16.52
N ASP A 292 -16.29 -3.72 -16.60
CA ASP A 292 -15.26 -2.88 -17.25
C ASP A 292 -14.81 -1.65 -16.41
N GLY A 293 -15.52 -1.31 -15.32
CA GLY A 293 -15.35 -0.06 -14.54
C GLY A 293 -14.95 -0.23 -13.07
N ALA A 294 -15.06 -1.45 -12.52
CA ALA A 294 -14.85 -1.76 -11.10
C ALA A 294 -13.54 -1.20 -10.49
N PRO A 295 -12.38 -1.20 -11.17
CA PRO A 295 -11.15 -0.63 -10.60
C PRO A 295 -11.22 0.88 -10.39
N ARG A 296 -11.92 1.61 -11.26
CA ARG A 296 -12.04 3.08 -11.19
C ARG A 296 -13.01 3.48 -10.08
N GLU A 297 -14.16 2.82 -10.02
CA GLU A 297 -15.16 2.99 -8.97
C GLU A 297 -14.57 2.72 -7.59
N LEU A 298 -13.83 1.62 -7.44
CA LEU A 298 -13.16 1.28 -6.19
C LEU A 298 -12.08 2.31 -5.84
N GLY A 299 -11.35 2.83 -6.83
CA GLY A 299 -10.37 3.89 -6.62
C GLY A 299 -11.01 5.18 -6.05
N ALA A 300 -12.13 5.61 -6.63
CA ALA A 300 -12.86 6.78 -6.15
C ALA A 300 -13.49 6.57 -4.77
N ALA A 301 -14.10 5.41 -4.52
CA ALA A 301 -14.59 5.01 -3.21
C ALA A 301 -13.48 4.97 -2.16
N SER A 302 -12.33 4.38 -2.51
CA SER A 302 -11.15 4.31 -1.63
C SER A 302 -10.63 5.70 -1.28
N ALA A 303 -10.57 6.62 -2.25
CA ALA A 303 -10.19 8.01 -2.01
C ALA A 303 -11.15 8.71 -1.03
N ALA A 304 -12.46 8.51 -1.18
CA ALA A 304 -13.48 9.05 -0.28
C ALA A 304 -13.32 8.53 1.15
N VAL A 305 -13.10 7.22 1.29
CA VAL A 305 -12.89 6.55 2.57
C VAL A 305 -11.60 7.05 3.24
N LEU A 306 -10.49 7.13 2.50
CA LEU A 306 -9.22 7.66 2.98
C LEU A 306 -9.35 9.12 3.44
N GLN A 307 -10.04 9.95 2.66
CA GLN A 307 -10.27 11.34 3.01
C GLN A 307 -11.05 11.45 4.32
N ALA A 308 -12.15 10.71 4.47
CA ALA A 308 -12.96 10.70 5.68
C ALA A 308 -12.16 10.17 6.89
N ALA A 309 -11.40 9.09 6.72
CA ALA A 309 -10.51 8.57 7.76
C ALA A 309 -9.45 9.60 8.17
N ASN A 310 -8.87 10.33 7.21
CA ASN A 310 -7.84 11.35 7.45
C ASN A 310 -8.37 12.61 8.14
N GLN A 311 -9.66 12.92 7.99
CA GLN A 311 -10.32 14.02 8.69
C GLN A 311 -10.83 13.63 10.09
N ALA A 312 -10.99 12.33 10.35
CA ALA A 312 -11.42 11.83 11.64
C ALA A 312 -10.30 11.87 12.69
N GLN A 313 -10.72 11.89 13.96
CA GLN A 313 -9.80 11.83 15.11
C GLN A 313 -8.92 10.57 15.05
N PRO A 314 -7.66 10.60 15.53
CA PRO A 314 -6.71 9.49 15.36
C PRO A 314 -7.17 8.15 15.94
N ILE A 315 -8.02 8.18 16.97
CA ILE A 315 -8.49 7.03 17.72
C ILE A 315 -9.96 6.69 17.36
N SER A 316 -10.51 7.34 16.34
CA SER A 316 -11.85 7.05 15.85
C SER A 316 -11.92 5.70 15.12
N LEU A 317 -13.10 5.07 15.10
CA LEU A 317 -13.38 3.89 14.28
C LEU A 317 -12.96 4.12 12.83
N LEU A 318 -13.27 5.30 12.28
CA LEU A 318 -12.98 5.65 10.89
C LEU A 318 -11.48 5.58 10.61
N ARG A 319 -10.66 6.16 11.50
CA ARG A 319 -9.21 6.14 11.34
C ARG A 319 -8.64 4.73 11.48
N ILE A 320 -9.08 4.00 12.50
CA ILE A 320 -8.52 2.69 12.82
C ILE A 320 -8.89 1.67 11.72
N ALA A 321 -10.17 1.59 11.37
CA ALA A 321 -10.68 0.61 10.42
C ALA A 321 -10.30 0.93 8.97
N PHE A 322 -10.19 2.22 8.61
CA PHE A 322 -10.07 2.65 7.21
C PHE A 322 -8.87 3.55 6.91
N GLY A 323 -7.91 3.69 7.84
CA GLY A 323 -6.72 4.51 7.61
C GLY A 323 -5.84 4.05 6.43
N ALA A 324 -5.97 2.80 6.01
CA ALA A 324 -5.30 2.25 4.82
C ALA A 324 -6.16 2.32 3.54
N GLY A 325 -7.42 2.78 3.66
CA GLY A 325 -8.37 2.84 2.54
C GLY A 325 -8.94 1.48 2.15
N LEU A 326 -9.63 1.47 1.02
CA LEU A 326 -10.13 0.24 0.40
C LEU A 326 -9.09 -0.30 -0.57
N ASN A 327 -8.94 -1.63 -0.61
CA ASN A 327 -8.03 -2.27 -1.56
C ASN A 327 -8.76 -3.27 -2.48
N GLN A 328 -8.14 -3.55 -3.62
CA GLN A 328 -8.72 -4.39 -4.66
C GLN A 328 -8.83 -5.88 -4.28
N ALA A 329 -7.92 -6.37 -3.42
CA ALA A 329 -7.97 -7.75 -2.96
C ALA A 329 -9.21 -7.99 -2.11
N ASP A 330 -9.46 -7.13 -1.12
CA ASP A 330 -10.61 -7.23 -0.24
C ASP A 330 -11.92 -7.05 -1.02
N PHE A 331 -11.95 -6.15 -2.01
CA PHE A 331 -13.10 -6.02 -2.91
C PHE A 331 -13.35 -7.28 -3.75
N ARG A 332 -12.29 -7.90 -4.27
CA ARG A 332 -12.40 -9.16 -5.02
C ARG A 332 -12.89 -10.30 -4.14
N ASP A 333 -12.37 -10.42 -2.93
CA ASP A 333 -12.80 -11.45 -1.98
C ASP A 333 -14.26 -11.23 -1.56
N PHE A 334 -14.65 -9.97 -1.35
CA PHE A 334 -16.03 -9.57 -1.06
C PHE A 334 -16.99 -9.96 -2.20
N THR A 335 -16.65 -9.62 -3.44
CA THR A 335 -17.47 -9.91 -4.64
C THR A 335 -17.51 -11.40 -5.00
N ALA A 336 -16.48 -12.17 -4.62
CA ALA A 336 -16.52 -13.63 -4.74
C ALA A 336 -17.54 -14.28 -3.79
N GLN A 337 -17.82 -13.64 -2.65
CA GLN A 337 -18.74 -14.13 -1.61
C GLN A 337 -20.12 -13.48 -1.67
N THR A 338 -20.24 -12.37 -2.39
CA THR A 338 -21.45 -11.55 -2.50
C THR A 338 -21.83 -11.41 -3.97
N THR A 339 -22.91 -12.08 -4.37
CA THR A 339 -23.33 -12.18 -5.78
C THR A 339 -24.59 -11.37 -6.10
N ALA A 340 -25.18 -10.70 -5.11
CA ALA A 340 -26.39 -9.90 -5.29
C ALA A 340 -26.38 -8.64 -4.41
N ALA A 341 -26.87 -7.51 -4.95
CA ALA A 341 -26.99 -6.25 -4.22
C ALA A 341 -27.82 -6.37 -2.93
N ALA A 342 -28.85 -7.24 -2.90
CA ALA A 342 -29.64 -7.48 -1.70
C ALA A 342 -28.81 -8.07 -0.55
N GLN A 343 -27.84 -8.95 -0.85
CA GLN A 343 -26.94 -9.53 0.14
C GLN A 343 -25.95 -8.47 0.65
N ALA A 344 -25.42 -7.61 -0.24
CA ALA A 344 -24.57 -6.49 0.16
C ALA A 344 -25.32 -5.48 1.03
N LEU A 345 -26.59 -5.18 0.72
CA LEU A 345 -27.42 -4.28 1.52
C LEU A 345 -27.72 -4.86 2.90
N ALA A 346 -27.94 -6.17 3.01
CA ALA A 346 -28.07 -6.85 4.30
C ALA A 346 -26.78 -6.79 5.13
N GLN A 347 -25.61 -7.00 4.49
CA GLN A 347 -24.31 -6.86 5.16
C GLN A 347 -24.08 -5.43 5.65
N LEU A 348 -24.43 -4.43 4.84
CA LEU A 348 -24.36 -3.02 5.24
C LEU A 348 -25.25 -2.72 6.45
N ARG A 349 -26.50 -3.19 6.46
CA ARG A 349 -27.39 -3.05 7.64
C ARG A 349 -26.79 -3.68 8.90
N SER A 350 -26.23 -4.89 8.79
CA SER A 350 -25.57 -5.57 9.91
C SER A 350 -24.37 -4.77 10.42
N ALA A 351 -23.51 -4.27 9.53
CA ALA A 351 -22.36 -3.44 9.91
C ALA A 351 -22.81 -2.16 10.64
N MET A 352 -23.88 -1.53 10.18
CA MET A 352 -24.46 -0.36 10.85
C MET A 352 -24.98 -0.65 12.26
N ALA A 353 -25.64 -1.80 12.45
CA ALA A 353 -26.10 -2.22 13.75
C ALA A 353 -24.94 -2.53 14.70
N LEU A 354 -23.83 -3.11 14.19
CA LEU A 354 -22.62 -3.35 14.97
C LEU A 354 -21.98 -2.04 15.44
N VAL A 355 -21.85 -1.06 14.54
CA VAL A 355 -21.31 0.26 14.91
C VAL A 355 -22.22 0.95 15.92
N ALA A 356 -23.54 0.91 15.75
CA ALA A 356 -24.49 1.47 16.73
C ALA A 356 -24.36 0.79 18.11
N ARG A 357 -24.11 -0.52 18.15
CA ARG A 357 -23.97 -1.29 19.39
C ARG A 357 -22.67 -1.01 20.14
N HIS A 358 -21.54 -0.91 19.43
CA HIS A 358 -20.21 -0.89 20.04
C HIS A 358 -19.58 0.52 20.10
N THR A 359 -20.01 1.41 19.20
CA THR A 359 -19.52 2.79 19.04
C THR A 359 -20.65 3.73 18.60
N PRO A 360 -21.72 3.90 19.42
CA PRO A 360 -22.90 4.68 19.04
C PRO A 360 -22.56 6.11 18.62
N ASP A 361 -21.62 6.75 19.31
CA ASP A 361 -21.20 8.14 19.04
C ASP A 361 -20.57 8.33 17.65
N GLU A 362 -20.03 7.25 17.05
CA GLU A 362 -19.37 7.30 15.74
C GLU A 362 -20.28 6.81 14.61
N ARG A 363 -21.50 6.38 14.92
CA ARG A 363 -22.43 5.79 13.95
C ARG A 363 -22.81 6.76 12.83
N ALA A 364 -23.04 8.03 13.15
CA ALA A 364 -23.38 9.05 12.16
C ALA A 364 -22.19 9.33 11.21
N ALA A 365 -20.98 9.44 11.76
CA ALA A 365 -19.76 9.64 10.98
C ALA A 365 -19.48 8.43 10.06
N PHE A 366 -19.67 7.22 10.58
CA PHE A 366 -19.52 6.00 9.81
C PHE A 366 -20.53 5.91 8.65
N GLY A 367 -21.80 6.27 8.90
CA GLY A 367 -22.82 6.33 7.85
C GLY A 367 -22.51 7.34 6.76
N THR A 368 -21.98 8.51 7.14
CA THR A 368 -21.53 9.53 6.19
C THR A 368 -20.38 9.03 5.33
N LEU A 369 -19.40 8.32 5.93
CA LEU A 369 -18.28 7.72 5.20
C LEU A 369 -18.77 6.70 4.16
N VAL A 370 -19.69 5.82 4.54
CA VAL A 370 -20.24 4.80 3.63
C VAL A 370 -21.00 5.43 2.46
N VAL A 371 -21.85 6.43 2.73
CA VAL A 371 -22.59 7.15 1.67
C VAL A 371 -21.62 7.86 0.73
N SER A 372 -20.61 8.54 1.27
CA SER A 372 -19.58 9.23 0.48
C SER A 372 -18.81 8.28 -0.44
N ALA A 373 -18.45 7.09 0.06
CA ALA A 373 -17.79 6.06 -0.75
C ALA A 373 -18.65 5.64 -1.95
N ALA A 374 -19.95 5.41 -1.73
CA ALA A 374 -20.89 5.03 -2.79
C ALA A 374 -21.12 6.16 -3.80
N GLU A 375 -21.21 7.42 -3.35
CA GLU A 375 -21.38 8.58 -4.22
C GLU A 375 -20.16 8.81 -5.12
N GLN A 376 -18.96 8.66 -4.58
CA GLN A 376 -17.73 8.79 -5.37
C GLN A 376 -17.56 7.63 -6.35
N ALA A 377 -17.96 6.41 -5.97
CA ALA A 377 -18.02 5.28 -6.90
C ALA A 377 -18.96 5.58 -8.09
N ALA A 378 -20.18 6.04 -7.82
CA ALA A 378 -21.16 6.40 -8.85
C ALA A 378 -20.65 7.50 -9.79
N ALA A 379 -20.02 8.55 -9.23
CA ALA A 379 -19.47 9.66 -9.99
C ALA A 379 -18.31 9.26 -10.92
N ALA A 380 -17.58 8.19 -10.59
CA ALA A 380 -16.42 7.75 -11.37
C ALA A 380 -16.78 7.08 -12.71
N VAL A 381 -17.97 6.49 -12.82
CA VAL A 381 -18.47 5.83 -14.05
C VAL A 381 -19.03 6.83 -15.05
N SER A 382 -19.71 7.86 -14.55
CA SER A 382 -20.43 8.81 -15.40
C SER A 382 -19.52 9.75 -16.22
N GLU A 383 -18.21 9.77 -15.94
CA GLU A 383 -17.19 10.41 -16.77
C GLU A 383 -16.75 9.58 -18.00
N GLY A 384 -17.32 8.39 -18.20
CA GLY A 384 -16.95 7.45 -19.26
C GLY A 384 -17.69 7.58 -20.61
N GLY A 385 -18.60 8.55 -20.78
CA GLY A 385 -19.22 8.81 -22.09
C GLY A 385 -18.16 9.31 -23.08
N PHE A 386 -17.94 8.57 -24.18
CA PHE A 386 -16.98 8.85 -25.26
C PHE A 386 -16.74 10.37 -25.42
N MET A 387 -15.60 10.87 -24.94
CA MET A 387 -15.19 12.28 -25.11
C MET A 387 -15.98 13.35 -24.30
N GLY A 388 -16.53 13.01 -23.12
CA GLY A 388 -17.13 14.02 -22.22
C GLY A 388 -18.45 14.63 -22.72
N ILE A 389 -19.07 14.05 -23.74
CA ILE A 389 -20.37 14.46 -24.27
C ILE A 389 -21.28 13.23 -24.28
N GLY A 390 -22.13 13.09 -23.25
CA GLY A 390 -23.31 12.19 -23.32
C GLY A 390 -23.54 11.21 -22.16
N GLY A 391 -22.72 11.20 -21.10
CA GLY A 391 -23.01 10.39 -19.91
C GLY A 391 -24.02 11.07 -18.99
N THR A 392 -25.15 10.43 -18.67
CA THR A 392 -26.04 10.90 -17.59
C THR A 392 -25.26 10.79 -16.27
N ARG A 393 -25.13 11.91 -15.54
CA ARG A 393 -24.18 12.07 -14.42
C ARG A 393 -24.30 11.05 -13.28
N VAL A 394 -25.45 10.40 -13.16
CA VAL A 394 -25.74 9.19 -12.38
C VAL A 394 -27.06 8.67 -12.98
N ASN A 395 -27.15 7.40 -13.36
CA ASN A 395 -28.36 6.84 -13.97
C ASN A 395 -29.46 6.58 -12.90
N ALA A 396 -30.70 6.30 -13.34
CA ALA A 396 -31.82 6.11 -12.40
C ALA A 396 -31.64 4.92 -11.43
N ALA A 397 -30.97 3.85 -11.89
CA ALA A 397 -30.70 2.68 -11.06
C ALA A 397 -29.64 2.98 -9.97
N GLU A 398 -28.58 3.70 -10.32
CA GLU A 398 -27.57 4.18 -9.38
C GLU A 398 -28.18 5.17 -8.36
N GLN A 399 -29.07 6.07 -8.79
CA GLN A 399 -29.79 6.96 -7.87
C GLN A 399 -30.65 6.18 -6.87
N GLN A 400 -31.34 5.14 -7.32
CA GLN A 400 -32.11 4.26 -6.45
C GLN A 400 -31.21 3.49 -5.47
N ALA A 401 -30.08 2.97 -5.94
CA ALA A 401 -29.08 2.31 -5.10
C ALA A 401 -28.55 3.26 -4.00
N LEU A 402 -28.19 4.50 -4.35
CA LEU A 402 -27.74 5.51 -3.39
C LEU A 402 -28.82 5.87 -2.38
N GLN A 403 -30.09 5.93 -2.78
CA GLN A 403 -31.20 6.15 -1.86
C GLN A 403 -31.31 5.02 -0.84
N GLN A 404 -31.26 3.76 -1.28
CA GLN A 404 -31.29 2.60 -0.38
C GLN A 404 -30.11 2.59 0.61
N ILE A 405 -28.92 2.97 0.17
CA ILE A 405 -27.74 3.09 1.03
C ILE A 405 -27.96 4.19 2.07
N ARG A 406 -28.46 5.36 1.66
CA ARG A 406 -28.74 6.49 2.56
C ARG A 406 -29.81 6.16 3.60
N GLU A 407 -30.87 5.45 3.20
CA GLU A 407 -31.90 4.94 4.11
C GLU A 407 -31.26 4.03 5.17
N VAL A 408 -30.50 3.01 4.77
CA VAL A 408 -29.79 2.14 5.73
C VAL A 408 -28.83 2.91 6.63
N CYS A 409 -28.16 3.93 6.10
CA CYS A 409 -27.25 4.75 6.88
C CYS A 409 -27.97 5.66 7.89
N ARG A 410 -29.24 6.04 7.66
CA ARG A 410 -30.08 6.88 8.53
C ARG A 410 -30.98 6.08 9.49
N ASP A 411 -31.65 5.03 9.01
CA ASP A 411 -32.70 4.28 9.71
C ASP A 411 -32.24 3.53 10.98
N ALA A 412 -30.95 3.61 11.34
CA ALA A 412 -30.43 3.08 12.60
C ALA A 412 -30.37 4.14 13.72
N GLU A 413 -30.94 5.33 13.48
CA GLU A 413 -31.07 6.42 14.47
C GLU A 413 -32.36 6.35 15.31
N ASP A 414 -33.34 5.55 14.88
CA ASP A 414 -34.61 5.26 15.58
C ASP A 414 -34.59 3.85 16.22
#